data_AF-A0A2P2MCE8-F1
#
_entry.id   AF-A0A2P2MCE8-F1
#
_cell.length_a   1.000
_cell.length_b   1.000
_cell.length_c   1.000
_cell.angle_alpha   90.00
_cell.angle_beta   90.00
_cell.angle_gamma   90.00
#
_symmetry.space_group_name_H-M   'P 1'
#
loop_
_entity.id
_entity.type
_entity.pdbx_description
1 polymer ?
#
loop_
_entity_poly.entity_id
_entity_poly.type
_entity_poly.pdbx_seq_one_letter_code
_entity_poly.pdbx_strand_id
1 'polypeptide(L)'
;MCVLEDKASMVNAHLQIAPPLDANLLNGLKLGLEGEHQYINAGLAIGLSSTWLQRTGHLDVTYLHQDSTLPEQFIRGLTTASLQGRAQVVPDQHIDGESFGDLVFYLDGAHSPESMVICANWFSWAIEGNNQPNQLNHLPQNNGKSLDALQKNHVEGCRKNFTQILLFNCMSVRDPQLLLPHLLKTCATHGVYFKKALFVPNMSVYYKVGSHALPPTDSQVDLSWQFTLQRYWENLIQGDKGDANNLNAVCEEVQDDTGMSVRTCKNSAVFPSLPLAIKWLRDSVQQNQSIRFQVLVTGSLHLVGDVLRLIKK
;
A
#
# COMPACT_ATOMS: atom_id res chain seq x y z
N MET A 1 -8.03 13.90 -24.47
CA MET A 1 -8.35 12.92 -25.53
C MET A 1 -7.84 13.34 -26.90
N CYS A 2 -7.91 14.62 -27.28
CA CYS A 2 -7.47 15.13 -28.59
C CYS A 2 -6.13 14.55 -29.07
N VAL A 3 -5.09 14.50 -28.22
CA VAL A 3 -3.79 13.95 -28.60
C VAL A 3 -3.85 12.49 -29.04
N LEU A 4 -4.65 11.64 -28.38
CA LEU A 4 -4.80 10.23 -28.76
C LEU A 4 -5.61 10.07 -30.05
N GLU A 5 -6.67 10.88 -30.21
CA GLU A 5 -7.52 10.91 -31.42
C GLU A 5 -6.73 11.37 -32.65
N ASP A 6 -5.93 12.43 -32.50
CA ASP A 6 -5.04 12.95 -33.55
C ASP A 6 -4.02 11.89 -33.94
N LYS A 7 -3.37 11.25 -32.96
CA LYS A 7 -2.36 10.21 -33.22
C LYS A 7 -2.97 8.98 -33.89
N ALA A 8 -4.13 8.52 -33.45
CA ALA A 8 -4.86 7.42 -34.07
C ALA A 8 -5.21 7.74 -35.53
N SER A 9 -5.68 8.96 -35.79
CA SER A 9 -5.97 9.44 -37.15
C SER A 9 -4.71 9.49 -38.04
N MET A 10 -3.59 9.99 -37.51
CA MET A 10 -2.31 10.06 -38.25
C MET A 10 -1.81 8.68 -38.72
N VAL A 11 -2.03 7.64 -37.93
CA VAL A 11 -1.57 6.27 -38.25
C VAL A 11 -2.68 5.37 -38.78
N ASN A 12 -3.86 5.94 -39.07
CA ASN A 12 -5.06 5.23 -39.52
C ASN A 12 -5.43 4.03 -38.60
N ALA A 13 -5.27 4.20 -37.30
CA ALA A 13 -5.66 3.23 -36.29
C ALA A 13 -7.07 3.51 -35.77
N HIS A 14 -7.87 2.45 -35.58
CA HIS A 14 -9.16 2.57 -34.91
C HIS A 14 -8.96 2.81 -33.41
N LEU A 15 -9.44 3.94 -32.90
CA LEU A 15 -9.46 4.26 -31.48
C LEU A 15 -10.86 4.04 -30.91
N GLN A 16 -10.96 3.14 -29.94
CA GLN A 16 -12.18 2.91 -29.17
C GLN A 16 -11.94 3.28 -27.72
N ILE A 17 -12.83 4.10 -27.16
CA ILE A 17 -12.81 4.46 -25.74
C ILE A 17 -13.55 3.38 -24.97
N ALA A 18 -12.87 2.73 -24.03
CA ALA A 18 -13.50 1.77 -23.13
C ALA A 18 -14.27 2.54 -22.04
N PRO A 19 -15.59 2.31 -21.87
CA PRO A 19 -16.31 2.86 -20.72
C PRO A 19 -15.82 2.17 -19.43
N PRO A 20 -15.91 2.85 -18.27
CA PRO A 20 -15.76 2.18 -16.99
C PRO A 20 -16.77 1.03 -16.87
N LEU A 21 -16.39 -0.04 -16.17
CA LEU A 21 -17.30 -1.14 -15.86
C LEU A 21 -18.46 -0.65 -14.97
N ASP A 22 -19.69 -0.90 -15.40
CA ASP A 22 -20.85 -0.82 -14.52
C ASP A 22 -20.84 -1.99 -13.53
N ALA A 23 -20.80 -1.67 -12.24
CA ALA A 23 -20.79 -2.66 -11.15
C ALA A 23 -22.02 -3.58 -11.16
N ASN A 24 -23.15 -3.13 -11.71
CA ASN A 24 -24.36 -3.95 -11.82
C ASN A 24 -24.14 -5.19 -12.71
N LEU A 25 -23.17 -5.13 -13.63
CA LEU A 25 -22.86 -6.24 -14.52
C LEU A 25 -22.07 -7.38 -13.84
N LEU A 26 -21.67 -7.20 -12.57
CA LEU A 26 -20.95 -8.19 -11.76
C LEU A 26 -21.86 -9.12 -10.95
N ASN A 27 -23.18 -9.10 -11.13
CA ASN A 27 -24.13 -9.96 -10.40
C ASN A 27 -24.05 -9.79 -8.87
N GLY A 28 -23.85 -8.56 -8.41
CA GLY A 28 -23.69 -8.24 -6.99
C GLY A 28 -22.33 -8.62 -6.40
N LEU A 29 -21.40 -9.17 -7.20
CA LEU A 29 -20.02 -9.39 -6.80
C LEU A 29 -19.19 -8.10 -6.91
N LYS A 30 -18.04 -8.09 -6.24
CA LYS A 30 -17.07 -6.98 -6.27
C LYS A 30 -15.82 -7.37 -7.05
N LEU A 31 -15.12 -6.37 -7.59
CA LEU A 31 -13.80 -6.56 -8.15
C LEU A 31 -12.84 -7.14 -7.10
N GLY A 32 -11.92 -8.00 -7.53
CA GLY A 32 -10.85 -8.52 -6.66
C GLY A 32 -9.77 -7.48 -6.34
N LEU A 33 -9.71 -6.41 -7.14
CA LEU A 33 -8.85 -5.25 -6.89
C LEU A 33 -9.66 -4.11 -6.28
N GLU A 34 -9.15 -3.56 -5.18
CA GLU A 34 -9.82 -2.49 -4.43
C GLU A 34 -9.63 -1.10 -5.06
N GLY A 35 -10.65 -0.25 -4.87
CA GLY A 35 -10.65 1.17 -5.25
C GLY A 35 -11.44 1.49 -6.52
N GLU A 36 -12.09 2.66 -6.55
CA GLU A 36 -13.01 3.07 -7.63
C GLU A 36 -12.36 3.14 -9.01
N HIS A 37 -11.09 3.56 -9.06
CA HIS A 37 -10.29 3.58 -10.29
C HIS A 37 -10.17 2.19 -10.95
N GLN A 38 -10.38 1.09 -10.22
CA GLN A 38 -10.33 -0.25 -10.79
C GLN A 38 -11.53 -0.55 -11.70
N TYR A 39 -12.65 0.16 -11.60
CA TYR A 39 -13.74 0.01 -12.56
C TYR A 39 -13.38 0.55 -13.95
N ILE A 40 -12.54 1.59 -14.01
CA ILE A 40 -11.95 2.09 -15.26
C ILE A 40 -11.00 1.04 -15.84
N ASN A 41 -10.10 0.49 -15.00
CA ASN A 41 -9.17 -0.56 -15.40
C ASN A 41 -9.89 -1.83 -15.86
N ALA A 42 -10.97 -2.23 -15.17
CA ALA A 42 -11.80 -3.38 -15.50
C ALA A 42 -12.51 -3.18 -16.84
N GLY A 43 -13.10 -2.00 -17.08
CA GLY A 43 -13.71 -1.65 -18.37
C GLY A 43 -12.71 -1.76 -19.52
N LEU A 44 -11.49 -1.25 -19.33
CA LEU A 44 -10.41 -1.39 -20.31
C LEU A 44 -10.00 -2.86 -20.52
N ALA A 45 -9.84 -3.64 -19.44
CA ALA A 45 -9.51 -5.06 -19.52
C ALA A 45 -10.58 -5.85 -20.29
N ILE A 46 -11.86 -5.58 -20.02
CA ILE A 46 -12.99 -6.19 -20.76
C ILE A 46 -12.90 -5.85 -22.24
N GLY A 47 -12.71 -4.57 -22.59
CA GLY A 47 -12.60 -4.14 -23.99
C GLY A 47 -11.43 -4.80 -24.73
N LEU A 48 -10.26 -4.88 -24.10
CA LEU A 48 -9.08 -5.54 -24.66
C LEU A 48 -9.29 -7.04 -24.84
N SER A 49 -9.79 -7.73 -23.81
CA SER A 49 -10.08 -9.17 -23.86
C SER A 49 -11.13 -9.49 -24.92
N SER A 50 -12.21 -8.71 -25.00
CA SER A 50 -13.27 -8.89 -25.99
C SER A 50 -12.75 -8.71 -27.42
N THR A 51 -11.94 -7.67 -27.65
CA THR A 51 -11.31 -7.41 -28.95
C THR A 51 -10.40 -8.56 -29.38
N TRP A 52 -9.61 -9.10 -28.45
CA TRP A 52 -8.72 -10.23 -28.74
C TRP A 52 -9.50 -11.52 -29.04
N LEU A 53 -10.55 -11.81 -28.29
CA LEU A 53 -11.42 -12.97 -28.52
C LEU A 53 -12.09 -12.90 -29.90
N GLN A 54 -12.63 -11.74 -30.28
CA GLN A 54 -13.21 -11.52 -31.61
C GLN A 54 -12.17 -11.75 -32.72
N ARG A 55 -10.96 -11.20 -32.57
CA ARG A 55 -9.87 -11.35 -33.56
C ARG A 55 -9.36 -12.78 -33.70
N THR A 56 -9.57 -13.62 -32.68
CA THR A 56 -9.11 -15.02 -32.66
C THR A 56 -10.23 -16.02 -32.98
N GLY A 57 -11.39 -15.55 -33.45
CA GLY A 57 -12.49 -16.40 -33.89
C GLY A 57 -13.44 -16.86 -32.79
N HIS A 58 -13.33 -16.33 -31.57
CA HIS A 58 -14.19 -16.66 -30.44
C HIS A 58 -15.41 -15.71 -30.38
N LEU A 59 -16.22 -15.73 -31.44
CA LEU A 59 -17.37 -14.83 -31.63
C LEU A 59 -18.54 -15.09 -30.66
N ASP A 60 -18.59 -16.26 -30.02
CA ASP A 60 -19.63 -16.58 -29.04
C ASP A 60 -19.52 -15.76 -27.75
N VAL A 61 -18.42 -15.02 -27.57
CA VAL A 61 -18.17 -14.15 -26.40
C VAL A 61 -18.39 -12.66 -26.75
N THR A 62 -19.12 -12.37 -27.84
CA THR A 62 -19.30 -11.00 -28.31
C THR A 62 -20.22 -10.21 -27.38
N TYR A 63 -19.58 -9.42 -26.51
CA TYR A 63 -20.08 -8.48 -25.50
C TYR A 63 -21.24 -7.54 -25.91
N LEU A 64 -21.61 -7.43 -27.18
CA LEU A 64 -22.26 -6.21 -27.66
C LEU A 64 -23.78 -6.16 -27.58
N HIS A 65 -24.50 -7.26 -27.33
CA HIS A 65 -25.96 -7.20 -27.26
C HIS A 65 -26.54 -8.28 -26.35
N GLN A 66 -26.73 -7.98 -25.07
CA GLN A 66 -28.00 -8.23 -24.36
C GLN A 66 -27.85 -7.93 -22.86
N ASP A 67 -28.80 -7.12 -22.40
CA ASP A 67 -28.84 -6.48 -21.10
C ASP A 67 -28.98 -7.51 -19.97
N SER A 68 -27.93 -7.66 -19.16
CA SER A 68 -28.04 -7.70 -17.69
C SER A 68 -26.72 -8.04 -16.99
N THR A 69 -25.83 -8.87 -17.57
CA THR A 69 -24.69 -9.45 -16.82
C THR A 69 -23.47 -9.76 -17.71
N LEU A 70 -22.26 -9.62 -17.18
CA LEU A 70 -21.03 -10.08 -17.87
C LEU A 70 -21.00 -11.62 -18.02
N PRO A 71 -20.33 -12.18 -19.05
CA PRO A 71 -20.04 -13.61 -19.11
C PRO A 71 -19.31 -14.09 -17.85
N GLU A 72 -19.64 -15.31 -17.39
CA GLU A 72 -19.10 -15.87 -16.14
C GLU A 72 -17.57 -15.86 -16.08
N GLN A 73 -16.91 -16.10 -17.22
CA GLN A 73 -15.45 -16.10 -17.32
C GLN A 73 -14.84 -14.71 -17.03
N PHE A 74 -15.51 -13.65 -17.48
CA PHE A 74 -15.09 -12.28 -17.19
C PHE A 74 -15.33 -11.93 -15.74
N ILE A 75 -16.51 -12.25 -15.19
CA ILE A 75 -16.83 -12.06 -13.77
C ILE A 75 -15.79 -12.77 -12.92
N ARG A 76 -15.50 -14.04 -13.20
CA ARG A 76 -14.49 -14.82 -12.49
C ARG A 76 -13.11 -14.17 -12.57
N GLY A 77 -12.68 -13.75 -13.77
CA GLY A 77 -11.39 -13.06 -13.94
C GLY A 77 -11.30 -11.76 -13.13
N LEU A 78 -12.34 -10.93 -13.16
CA LEU A 78 -12.40 -9.64 -12.47
C LEU A 78 -12.49 -9.78 -10.95
N THR A 79 -13.27 -10.75 -10.46
CA THR A 79 -13.50 -11.00 -9.02
C THR A 79 -12.34 -11.73 -8.35
N THR A 80 -11.55 -12.50 -9.11
CA THR A 80 -10.36 -13.21 -8.58
C THR A 80 -9.04 -12.53 -8.90
N ALA A 81 -9.06 -11.43 -9.66
CA ALA A 81 -7.88 -10.63 -9.94
C ALA A 81 -7.23 -10.16 -8.63
N SER A 82 -5.93 -10.39 -8.50
CA SER A 82 -5.14 -9.89 -7.38
C SER A 82 -3.81 -9.34 -7.89
N LEU A 83 -3.34 -8.28 -7.24
CA LEU A 83 -2.09 -7.62 -7.60
C LEU A 83 -1.33 -7.26 -6.33
N GLN A 84 -0.19 -7.93 -6.11
CA GLN A 84 0.61 -7.68 -4.91
C GLN A 84 1.12 -6.24 -4.88
N GLY A 85 1.07 -5.62 -3.71
CA GLY A 85 1.48 -4.24 -3.53
C GLY A 85 0.52 -3.18 -4.09
N ARG A 86 -0.73 -3.55 -4.36
CA ARG A 86 -1.84 -2.62 -4.63
C ARG A 86 -2.94 -2.87 -3.62
N ALA A 87 -3.26 -1.85 -2.83
CA ALA A 87 -4.30 -1.91 -1.82
C ALA A 87 -4.26 -3.20 -0.96
N GLN A 88 -3.05 -3.64 -0.57
CA GLN A 88 -2.84 -4.93 0.07
C GLN A 88 -2.66 -4.80 1.58
N VAL A 89 -3.42 -5.55 2.37
CA VAL A 89 -3.28 -5.62 3.84
C VAL A 89 -2.56 -6.91 4.22
N VAL A 90 -1.49 -6.81 5.01
CA VAL A 90 -0.67 -7.93 5.44
C VAL A 90 -0.34 -7.79 6.93
N PRO A 91 -0.96 -8.60 7.82
CA PRO A 91 -0.49 -8.74 9.20
C PRO A 91 0.93 -9.28 9.23
N ASP A 92 1.78 -8.78 10.13
CA ASP A 92 3.10 -9.35 10.34
C ASP A 92 2.97 -10.74 11.00
N GLN A 93 3.57 -11.75 10.38
CA GLN A 93 3.50 -13.14 10.85
C GLN A 93 4.66 -13.52 11.78
N HIS A 94 5.62 -12.62 12.01
CA HIS A 94 6.83 -12.90 12.80
C HIS A 94 6.72 -12.39 14.24
N ILE A 95 5.59 -11.79 14.61
CA ILE A 95 5.31 -11.41 15.99
C ILE A 95 4.50 -12.53 16.63
N ASP A 96 5.13 -13.20 17.59
CA ASP A 96 4.52 -14.28 18.36
C ASP A 96 3.83 -13.79 19.64
N GLY A 97 3.05 -14.68 20.26
CA GLY A 97 2.45 -14.46 21.58
C GLY A 97 1.27 -13.50 21.58
N GLU A 98 1.10 -12.76 22.67
CA GLU A 98 -0.04 -11.86 22.91
C GLU A 98 -0.07 -10.62 21.98
N SER A 99 1.01 -10.40 21.24
CA SER A 99 1.16 -9.32 20.26
C SER A 99 0.85 -9.75 18.82
N PHE A 100 0.46 -11.00 18.59
CA PHE A 100 0.09 -11.47 17.26
C PHE A 100 -1.04 -10.61 16.66
N GLY A 101 -0.81 -10.08 15.46
CA GLY A 101 -1.74 -9.20 14.77
C GLY A 101 -1.68 -7.71 15.18
N ASP A 102 -0.82 -7.33 16.13
CA ASP A 102 -0.63 -5.93 16.55
C ASP A 102 0.23 -5.10 15.59
N LEU A 103 0.88 -5.72 14.60
CA LEU A 103 1.55 -5.04 13.51
C LEU A 103 0.89 -5.43 12.18
N VAL A 104 0.32 -4.44 11.49
CA VAL A 104 -0.31 -4.65 10.18
C VAL A 104 0.27 -3.68 9.17
N PHE A 105 0.73 -4.21 8.05
CA PHE A 105 1.23 -3.45 6.90
C PHE A 105 0.11 -3.25 5.87
N TYR A 106 -0.05 -2.02 5.44
CA TYR A 106 -0.95 -1.60 4.37
C TYR A 106 -0.07 -1.15 3.21
N LEU A 107 -0.08 -1.88 2.09
CA LEU A 107 0.90 -1.71 1.03
C LEU A 107 0.23 -1.22 -0.25
N ASP A 108 0.68 -0.07 -0.74
CA ASP A 108 0.29 0.46 -2.04
C ASP A 108 1.44 1.20 -2.71
N GLY A 109 1.77 0.81 -3.94
CA GLY A 109 2.88 1.40 -4.71
C GLY A 109 2.58 2.73 -5.41
N ALA A 110 1.64 3.53 -4.91
CA ALA A 110 1.38 4.90 -5.36
C ALA A 110 2.66 5.75 -5.39
N HIS A 111 2.81 6.56 -6.45
CA HIS A 111 4.01 7.37 -6.71
C HIS A 111 3.77 8.57 -7.65
N SER A 112 2.50 8.97 -7.81
CA SER A 112 2.04 10.21 -8.46
C SER A 112 1.07 10.94 -7.54
N PRO A 113 0.84 12.25 -7.69
CA PRO A 113 -0.13 12.98 -6.87
C PRO A 113 -1.52 12.33 -6.85
N GLU A 114 -2.01 11.91 -8.01
CA GLU A 114 -3.34 11.30 -8.18
C GLU A 114 -3.40 9.94 -7.49
N SER A 115 -2.37 9.11 -7.65
CA SER A 115 -2.32 7.79 -6.99
C SER A 115 -2.14 7.92 -5.48
N MET A 116 -1.52 9.00 -4.97
CA MET A 116 -1.43 9.27 -3.53
C MET A 116 -2.80 9.54 -2.91
N VAL A 117 -3.68 10.27 -3.60
CA VAL A 117 -5.07 10.50 -3.15
C VAL A 117 -5.83 9.18 -3.08
N ILE A 118 -5.73 8.36 -4.12
CA ILE A 118 -6.37 7.03 -4.17
C ILE A 118 -5.87 6.13 -3.03
N CYS A 119 -4.55 6.08 -2.83
CA CYS A 119 -3.90 5.33 -1.75
C CYS A 119 -4.38 5.79 -0.37
N ALA A 120 -4.46 7.11 -0.13
CA ALA A 120 -4.94 7.67 1.14
C ALA A 120 -6.41 7.30 1.43
N ASN A 121 -7.29 7.41 0.43
CA ASN A 121 -8.69 7.01 0.56
C ASN A 121 -8.83 5.53 0.92
N TRP A 122 -8.12 4.67 0.17
CA TRP A 122 -8.11 3.23 0.45
C TRP A 122 -7.57 2.93 1.86
N PHE A 123 -6.43 3.52 2.24
CA PHE A 123 -5.82 3.28 3.55
C PHE A 123 -6.77 3.69 4.68
N SER A 124 -7.40 4.86 4.57
CA SER A 124 -8.32 5.38 5.57
C SER A 124 -9.52 4.45 5.78
N TRP A 125 -10.12 3.96 4.68
CA TRP A 125 -11.19 2.98 4.74
C TRP A 125 -10.72 1.62 5.31
N ALA A 126 -9.55 1.14 4.89
CA ALA A 126 -9.04 -0.17 5.27
C ALA A 126 -8.74 -0.26 6.77
N ILE A 127 -8.23 0.82 7.38
CA ILE A 127 -7.98 0.85 8.82
C ILE A 127 -9.27 0.90 9.64
N GLU A 128 -10.32 1.57 9.15
CA GLU A 128 -11.64 1.57 9.82
C GLU A 128 -12.25 0.16 9.89
N GLY A 129 -12.18 -0.59 8.78
CA GLY A 129 -12.64 -1.99 8.74
C GLY A 129 -11.87 -2.89 9.72
N ASN A 130 -10.55 -2.71 9.83
CA ASN A 130 -9.69 -3.49 10.73
C ASN A 130 -9.78 -3.09 12.21
N ASN A 131 -10.39 -1.95 12.51
CA ASN A 131 -10.66 -1.49 13.87
C ASN A 131 -11.90 -2.18 14.48
N GLN A 132 -12.67 -2.95 13.69
CA GLN A 132 -13.77 -3.76 14.19
C GLN A 132 -13.29 -5.17 14.58
N PRO A 133 -13.52 -5.62 15.83
CA PRO A 133 -12.93 -6.84 16.38
C PRO A 133 -13.36 -8.18 15.72
N ASN A 134 -14.28 -8.17 14.74
CA ASN A 134 -14.93 -9.38 14.24
C ASN A 134 -14.45 -9.89 12.86
N GLN A 135 -13.43 -9.30 12.22
CA GLN A 135 -13.05 -9.69 10.84
C GLN A 135 -11.69 -10.38 10.66
N LEU A 136 -10.92 -10.63 11.72
CA LEU A 136 -9.66 -11.38 11.62
C LEU A 136 -9.83 -12.89 11.33
N ASN A 137 -11.07 -13.40 11.25
CA ASN A 137 -11.36 -14.82 11.04
C ASN A 137 -11.59 -15.23 9.57
N HIS A 138 -11.45 -14.32 8.59
CA HIS A 138 -11.54 -14.69 7.17
C HIS A 138 -10.15 -14.73 6.52
N LEU A 139 -9.28 -15.62 6.99
CA LEU A 139 -8.29 -16.25 6.11
C LEU A 139 -8.94 -17.46 5.43
N PRO A 140 -8.66 -17.75 4.14
CA PRO A 140 -9.08 -18.98 3.53
C PRO A 140 -8.28 -20.14 4.13
N GLN A 141 -8.83 -20.80 5.16
CA GLN A 141 -8.31 -22.06 5.66
C GLN A 141 -8.71 -23.19 4.70
N ASN A 142 -7.70 -23.76 4.06
CA ASN A 142 -7.83 -24.96 3.28
C ASN A 142 -7.85 -26.18 4.23
N ASN A 143 -8.82 -27.07 3.99
CA ASN A 143 -8.99 -28.43 4.51
C ASN A 143 -9.52 -28.60 5.94
N GLY A 144 -10.62 -29.36 6.01
CA GLY A 144 -11.44 -29.52 7.18
C GLY A 144 -10.85 -30.41 8.27
N LYS A 145 -11.27 -30.11 9.50
CA LYS A 145 -11.79 -31.07 10.47
C LYS A 145 -12.55 -30.30 11.54
N SER A 146 -13.75 -30.79 11.82
CA SER A 146 -14.67 -30.33 12.86
C SER A 146 -13.99 -30.21 14.22
N LEU A 147 -14.11 -29.05 14.87
CA LEU A 147 -14.16 -28.96 16.32
C LEU A 147 -15.08 -27.80 16.73
N ASP A 148 -16.37 -28.06 16.60
CA ASP A 148 -17.40 -27.30 17.30
C ASP A 148 -17.32 -27.66 18.80
N ALA A 149 -17.46 -26.65 19.67
CA ALA A 149 -17.33 -26.69 21.13
C ALA A 149 -15.93 -26.46 21.74
N LEU A 150 -15.53 -25.18 21.84
CA LEU A 150 -14.88 -24.57 23.02
C LEU A 150 -14.48 -23.12 22.72
N GLN A 151 -15.41 -22.16 22.84
CA GLN A 151 -15.10 -20.77 23.25
C GLN A 151 -16.39 -19.93 23.43
N LYS A 152 -17.22 -20.34 24.39
CA LYS A 152 -18.01 -19.39 25.18
C LYS A 152 -17.27 -19.26 26.51
N ASN A 153 -16.35 -18.30 26.62
CA ASN A 153 -15.87 -17.73 27.88
C ASN A 153 -14.97 -16.51 27.58
N HIS A 154 -15.42 -15.34 28.07
CA HIS A 154 -14.72 -14.08 28.31
C HIS A 154 -13.28 -13.90 27.79
N VAL A 155 -13.06 -12.85 26.99
CA VAL A 155 -12.17 -11.76 27.37
C VAL A 155 -12.79 -10.45 26.90
N GLU A 156 -13.17 -9.61 27.85
CA GLU A 156 -13.44 -8.19 27.66
C GLU A 156 -12.11 -7.54 27.26
N GLY A 157 -11.81 -7.54 25.96
CA GLY A 157 -10.49 -7.16 25.44
C GLY A 157 -10.20 -5.69 25.70
N CYS A 158 -9.09 -5.41 26.37
CA CYS A 158 -8.51 -4.07 26.48
C CYS A 158 -8.49 -3.43 25.09
N ARG A 159 -9.22 -2.33 24.90
CA ARG A 159 -9.31 -1.61 23.62
C ARG A 159 -7.92 -1.04 23.30
N LYS A 160 -7.12 -1.79 22.51
CA LYS A 160 -5.78 -1.35 22.10
C LYS A 160 -5.89 -0.04 21.32
N ASN A 161 -4.94 0.86 21.57
CA ASN A 161 -4.86 2.12 20.84
C ASN A 161 -4.22 1.87 19.47
N PHE A 162 -4.83 2.39 18.41
CA PHE A 162 -4.26 2.30 17.07
C PHE A 162 -3.29 3.46 16.84
N THR A 163 -2.14 3.17 16.24
CA THR A 163 -1.15 4.18 15.84
C THR A 163 -0.83 4.00 14.36
N GLN A 164 -1.10 5.02 13.57
CA GLN A 164 -0.74 5.04 12.15
C GLN A 164 0.70 5.50 11.98
N ILE A 165 1.47 4.71 11.24
CA ILE A 165 2.87 4.99 10.89
C ILE A 165 2.98 5.01 9.37
N LEU A 166 3.72 5.97 8.83
CA LEU A 166 4.05 6.00 7.42
C LEU A 166 5.45 5.39 7.23
N LEU A 167 5.59 4.42 6.34
CA LEU A 167 6.88 3.96 5.82
C LEU A 167 6.96 4.40 4.36
N PHE A 168 7.82 5.38 4.08
CA PHE A 168 7.83 6.07 2.80
C PHE A 168 9.21 6.12 2.18
N ASN A 169 9.24 5.96 0.86
CA ASN A 169 10.38 6.31 0.02
C ASN A 169 9.87 6.63 -1.38
N CYS A 170 10.55 7.51 -2.10
CA CYS A 170 10.35 7.70 -3.54
C CYS A 170 11.71 7.86 -4.24
N MET A 171 11.78 7.63 -5.54
CA MET A 171 13.01 7.92 -6.30
C MET A 171 13.19 9.44 -6.44
N SER A 172 14.43 9.90 -6.65
CA SER A 172 14.76 11.34 -6.83
C SER A 172 14.16 11.97 -8.09
N VAL A 173 13.71 11.15 -9.05
CA VAL A 173 12.93 11.59 -10.23
C VAL A 173 11.47 11.89 -9.90
N ARG A 174 11.04 11.68 -8.65
CA ARG A 174 9.72 12.05 -8.13
C ARG A 174 9.86 13.23 -7.18
N ASP A 175 8.82 14.05 -7.13
CA ASP A 175 8.79 15.21 -6.24
C ASP A 175 8.03 14.88 -4.94
N PRO A 176 8.73 14.63 -3.81
CA PRO A 176 8.08 14.34 -2.54
C PRO A 176 7.23 15.52 -2.02
N GLN A 177 7.50 16.76 -2.44
CA GLN A 177 6.70 17.93 -2.07
C GLN A 177 5.33 17.94 -2.76
N LEU A 178 5.17 17.20 -3.86
CA LEU A 178 3.86 16.97 -4.46
C LEU A 178 3.20 15.72 -3.86
N LEU A 179 3.96 14.65 -3.61
CA LEU A 179 3.40 13.38 -3.15
C LEU A 179 2.87 13.44 -1.71
N LEU A 180 3.69 13.91 -0.75
CA LEU A 180 3.35 13.88 0.68
C LEU A 180 2.13 14.74 1.02
N PRO A 181 1.96 15.98 0.51
CA PRO A 181 0.77 16.77 0.82
C PRO A 181 -0.52 16.15 0.32
N HIS A 182 -0.53 15.54 -0.87
CA HIS A 182 -1.72 14.86 -1.39
C HIS A 182 -2.12 13.68 -0.51
N LEU A 183 -1.15 12.88 -0.06
CA LEU A 183 -1.38 11.78 0.87
C LEU A 183 -1.93 12.29 2.22
N LEU A 184 -1.23 13.22 2.86
CA LEU A 184 -1.56 13.69 4.21
C LEU A 184 -2.89 14.43 4.26
N LYS A 185 -3.13 15.33 3.31
CA LYS A 185 -4.39 16.09 3.25
C LYS A 185 -5.58 15.16 3.09
N THR A 186 -5.46 14.15 2.22
CA THR A 186 -6.53 13.18 1.97
C THR A 186 -6.75 12.25 3.17
N CYS A 187 -5.70 11.80 3.85
CA CYS A 187 -5.86 11.08 5.13
C CYS A 187 -6.56 11.96 6.19
N ALA A 188 -6.18 13.23 6.29
CA ALA A 188 -6.74 14.16 7.26
C ALA A 188 -8.25 14.42 7.03
N THR A 189 -8.75 14.42 5.79
CA THR A 189 -10.21 14.53 5.54
C THR A 189 -10.99 13.33 6.08
N HIS A 190 -10.32 12.20 6.34
CA HIS A 190 -10.88 11.00 6.96
C HIS A 190 -10.51 10.88 8.45
N GLY A 191 -9.94 11.93 9.05
CA GLY A 191 -9.50 11.91 10.46
C GLY A 191 -8.29 11.03 10.74
N VAL A 192 -7.53 10.65 9.70
CA VAL A 192 -6.35 9.79 9.81
C VAL A 192 -5.08 10.62 9.85
N TYR A 193 -4.30 10.48 10.93
CA TYR A 193 -3.05 11.22 11.13
C TYR A 193 -1.90 10.29 11.48
N PHE A 194 -0.80 10.38 10.73
CA PHE A 194 0.39 9.59 11.03
C PHE A 194 1.13 10.15 12.24
N LYS A 195 1.37 9.30 13.24
CA LYS A 195 2.14 9.66 14.44
C LYS A 195 3.63 9.78 14.13
N LYS A 196 4.12 8.96 13.20
CA LYS A 196 5.53 8.91 12.80
C LYS A 196 5.69 8.53 11.33
N ALA A 197 6.67 9.12 10.64
CA ALA A 197 7.12 8.68 9.33
C ALA A 197 8.53 8.07 9.40
N LEU A 198 8.72 6.94 8.72
CA LEU A 198 9.96 6.20 8.62
C LEU A 198 10.46 6.32 7.18
N PHE A 199 11.70 6.75 7.01
CA PHE A 199 12.37 6.88 5.71
C PHE A 199 13.51 5.87 5.62
N VAL A 200 13.49 5.07 4.56
CA VAL A 200 14.46 3.99 4.34
C VAL A 200 15.02 4.05 2.92
N PRO A 201 16.29 3.66 2.71
CA PRO A 201 16.82 3.46 1.36
C PRO A 201 16.17 2.24 0.70
N ASN A 202 16.16 2.21 -0.64
CA ASN A 202 15.70 1.04 -1.38
C ASN A 202 16.69 -0.12 -1.20
N MET A 203 16.20 -1.35 -1.00
CA MET A 203 17.08 -2.53 -1.08
C MET A 203 17.18 -3.03 -2.53
N SER A 204 16.08 -2.94 -3.27
CA SER A 204 16.01 -3.30 -4.69
C SER A 204 16.28 -2.11 -5.60
N VAL A 205 16.92 -2.33 -6.74
CA VAL A 205 17.20 -1.31 -7.76
C VAL A 205 16.51 -1.67 -9.09
N TYR A 206 15.98 -0.66 -9.79
CA TYR A 206 15.15 -0.86 -11.00
C TYR A 206 15.84 -1.60 -12.15
N TYR A 207 17.17 -1.57 -12.20
CA TYR A 207 17.97 -2.21 -13.24
C TYR A 207 18.47 -3.63 -12.87
N LYS A 208 18.15 -4.13 -11.66
CA LYS A 208 18.48 -5.50 -11.25
C LYS A 208 17.19 -6.28 -11.01
N VAL A 209 16.86 -7.17 -11.93
CA VAL A 209 15.73 -8.11 -11.80
C VAL A 209 16.29 -9.51 -11.55
N GLY A 210 15.99 -10.11 -10.40
CA GLY A 210 16.34 -11.50 -10.09
C GLY A 210 16.73 -11.75 -8.62
N SER A 211 16.47 -12.97 -8.15
CA SER A 211 16.73 -13.45 -6.77
C SER A 211 18.20 -13.46 -6.36
N HIS A 212 19.12 -13.30 -7.32
CA HIS A 212 20.57 -13.34 -7.15
C HIS A 212 21.23 -11.96 -7.17
N ALA A 213 20.45 -10.87 -7.18
CA ALA A 213 21.02 -9.54 -6.98
C ALA A 213 21.62 -9.47 -5.57
N LEU A 214 22.94 -9.67 -5.48
CA LEU A 214 23.68 -9.50 -4.24
C LEU A 214 23.39 -8.09 -3.69
N PRO A 215 23.06 -7.96 -2.39
CA PRO A 215 23.05 -6.65 -1.77
C PRO A 215 24.43 -6.00 -2.02
N PRO A 216 24.49 -4.68 -2.25
CA PRO A 216 25.77 -4.02 -2.42
C PRO A 216 26.70 -4.38 -1.25
N THR A 217 27.76 -5.12 -1.55
CA THR A 217 28.85 -5.45 -0.62
C THR A 217 29.63 -4.17 -0.35
N ASP A 218 29.48 -3.66 0.86
CA ASP A 218 30.25 -2.61 1.53
C ASP A 218 30.52 -1.28 0.80
N SER A 219 29.80 -0.26 1.25
CA SER A 219 30.24 1.13 1.49
C SER A 219 29.09 1.81 2.23
N GLN A 220 29.38 2.80 3.07
CA GLN A 220 28.35 3.56 3.82
C GLN A 220 27.12 3.82 2.96
N VAL A 221 25.96 3.33 3.40
CA VAL A 221 24.70 3.59 2.72
C VAL A 221 24.49 5.10 2.70
N ASP A 222 24.46 5.72 1.52
CA ASP A 222 24.18 7.14 1.40
C ASP A 222 22.71 7.39 1.76
N LEU A 223 22.49 8.07 2.89
CA LEU A 223 21.18 8.44 3.40
C LEU A 223 20.81 9.89 3.08
N SER A 224 21.60 10.59 2.26
CA SER A 224 21.35 11.99 1.88
C SER A 224 19.93 12.22 1.37
N TRP A 225 19.42 11.27 0.57
CA TRP A 225 18.05 11.31 0.07
C TRP A 225 17.02 11.07 1.16
N GLN A 226 17.21 10.09 2.04
CA GLN A 226 16.29 9.84 3.17
C GLN A 226 16.24 11.04 4.12
N PHE A 227 17.36 11.71 4.39
CA PHE A 227 17.37 12.96 5.16
C PHE A 227 16.65 14.10 4.43
N THR A 228 16.72 14.14 3.11
CA THR A 228 15.95 15.10 2.30
C THR A 228 14.45 14.85 2.42
N LEU A 229 14.01 13.58 2.33
CA LEU A 229 12.61 13.19 2.55
C LEU A 229 12.13 13.54 3.97
N GLN A 230 12.96 13.24 4.99
CA GLN A 230 12.68 13.57 6.37
C GLN A 230 12.48 15.07 6.57
N ARG A 231 13.35 15.92 5.99
CA ARG A 231 13.22 17.37 6.07
C ARG A 231 11.91 17.88 5.45
N TYR A 232 11.53 17.35 4.29
CA TYR A 232 10.26 17.73 3.66
C TYR A 232 9.06 17.35 4.51
N TRP A 233 9.07 16.14 5.09
CA TRP A 233 8.06 15.72 6.03
C TRP A 233 7.96 16.64 7.24
N GLU A 234 9.08 16.96 7.87
CA GLU A 234 9.11 17.81 9.06
C GLU A 234 8.61 19.22 8.78
N ASN A 235 9.02 19.82 7.66
CA ASN A 235 8.52 21.12 7.22
C ASN A 235 7.00 21.10 7.00
N LEU A 236 6.48 20.01 6.43
CA LEU A 236 5.04 19.86 6.17
C LEU A 236 4.24 19.72 7.47
N ILE A 237 4.74 18.97 8.45
CA ILE A 237 4.07 18.80 9.76
C ILE A 237 4.20 20.06 10.65
N GLN A 238 5.26 20.86 10.47
CA GLN A 238 5.45 22.13 11.19
C GLN A 238 4.64 23.28 10.58
N GLY A 239 4.55 23.35 9.25
CA GLY A 239 3.82 24.42 8.55
C GLY A 239 2.31 24.46 8.86
N ASP A 240 1.73 23.36 9.35
CA ASP A 240 0.33 23.28 9.80
C ASP A 240 0.12 23.86 11.21
N LYS A 241 1.22 24.12 11.95
CA LYS A 241 1.22 24.78 13.25
C LYS A 241 1.86 26.16 13.07
N GLY A 242 1.03 27.19 12.92
CA GLY A 242 1.42 28.56 12.57
C GLY A 242 2.31 29.32 13.56
N ASP A 243 3.32 28.70 14.15
CA ASP A 243 4.33 29.34 15.00
C ASP A 243 5.70 29.21 14.34
N ALA A 244 6.11 30.29 13.68
CA ALA A 244 7.48 30.54 13.29
C ALA A 244 8.32 30.82 14.54
N ASN A 245 8.65 29.79 15.31
CA ASN A 245 9.73 29.85 16.29
C ASN A 245 10.73 28.72 16.04
N ASN A 246 11.89 29.14 15.54
CA ASN A 246 13.13 28.38 15.48
C ASN A 246 13.33 27.54 16.74
N LEU A 247 13.24 26.23 16.61
CA LEU A 247 13.95 25.30 17.47
C LEU A 247 14.28 24.07 16.61
N ASN A 248 15.58 23.87 16.40
CA ASN A 248 16.14 22.62 15.91
C ASN A 248 15.36 21.46 16.52
N ALA A 249 14.62 20.69 15.70
CA ALA A 249 14.04 19.44 16.16
C ALA A 249 15.17 18.65 16.83
N VAL A 250 15.07 18.41 18.13
CA VAL A 250 16.05 17.61 18.87
C VAL A 250 15.96 16.22 18.28
N CYS A 251 16.85 15.94 17.34
CA CYS A 251 16.99 14.65 16.72
C CYS A 251 18.09 13.92 17.47
N GLU A 252 17.75 12.77 18.00
CA GLU A 252 18.70 11.89 18.69
C GLU A 252 19.30 10.96 17.65
N GLU A 253 20.63 10.85 17.67
CA GLU A 253 21.35 9.81 16.94
C GLU A 253 21.53 8.62 17.87
N VAL A 254 20.85 7.52 17.55
CA VAL A 254 20.99 6.26 18.28
C VAL A 254 21.83 5.33 17.43
N GLN A 255 22.97 4.89 17.96
CA GLN A 255 23.78 3.84 17.32
C GLN A 255 23.22 2.48 17.70
N ASP A 256 22.98 1.63 16.71
CA ASP A 256 22.70 0.20 16.92
C ASP A 256 24.02 -0.57 17.18
N ASP A 257 23.93 -1.78 17.71
CA ASP A 257 25.08 -2.68 18.02
C ASP A 257 25.98 -2.95 16.79
N THR A 258 25.43 -2.73 15.59
CA THR A 258 26.11 -2.85 14.29
C THR A 258 26.89 -1.58 13.87
N GLY A 259 26.86 -0.50 14.67
CA GLY A 259 27.54 0.77 14.38
C GLY A 259 26.83 1.70 13.38
N MET A 260 25.62 1.36 12.94
CA MET A 260 24.82 2.23 12.07
C MET A 260 23.98 3.22 12.88
N SER A 261 24.03 4.51 12.53
CA SER A 261 23.29 5.58 13.23
C SER A 261 21.86 5.70 12.68
N VAL A 262 20.86 5.63 13.57
CA VAL A 262 19.46 5.95 13.30
C VAL A 262 19.22 7.37 13.81
N ARG A 263 18.81 8.27 12.90
CA ARG A 263 18.41 9.62 13.29
C ARG A 263 16.92 9.66 13.56
N THR A 264 16.55 9.83 14.82
CA THR A 264 15.15 9.86 15.26
C THR A 264 14.77 11.26 15.70
N CYS A 265 13.69 11.79 15.15
CA CYS A 265 13.07 13.01 15.65
C CYS A 265 11.65 12.68 16.14
N LYS A 266 10.93 13.65 16.72
CA LYS A 266 9.62 13.42 17.36
C LYS A 266 8.64 12.64 16.47
N ASN A 267 8.45 13.10 15.23
CA ASN A 267 7.46 12.55 14.28
C ASN A 267 8.08 11.89 13.05
N SER A 268 9.40 11.65 13.05
CA SER A 268 10.13 11.12 11.90
C SER A 268 11.32 10.24 12.35
N ALA A 269 11.78 9.34 11.50
CA ALA A 269 13.07 8.66 11.66
C ALA A 269 13.65 8.25 10.30
N VAL A 270 14.97 8.28 10.19
CA VAL A 270 15.71 7.71 9.06
C VAL A 270 16.42 6.44 9.53
N PHE A 271 16.06 5.32 8.92
CA PHE A 271 16.75 4.05 9.16
C PHE A 271 17.73 3.77 8.02
N PRO A 272 18.90 3.20 8.34
CA PRO A 272 19.91 2.92 7.33
C PRO A 272 19.56 1.70 6.46
N SER A 273 18.58 0.90 6.85
CA SER A 273 18.08 -0.21 6.07
C SER A 273 16.63 -0.54 6.41
N LEU A 274 15.90 -1.14 5.46
CA LEU A 274 14.53 -1.59 5.70
C LEU A 274 14.42 -2.70 6.76
N PRO A 275 15.31 -3.71 6.84
CA PRO A 275 15.27 -4.71 7.91
C PRO A 275 15.35 -4.09 9.31
N LEU A 276 16.17 -3.04 9.50
CA LEU A 276 16.27 -2.33 10.78
C LEU A 276 14.98 -1.57 11.12
N ALA A 277 14.33 -0.93 10.13
CA ALA A 277 13.04 -0.29 10.36
C ALA A 277 11.94 -1.30 10.75
N ILE A 278 11.89 -2.46 10.08
CA ILE A 278 10.93 -3.53 10.41
C ILE A 278 11.23 -4.13 11.80
N LYS A 279 12.50 -4.37 12.12
CA LYS A 279 12.91 -4.81 13.48
C LYS A 279 12.42 -3.81 14.53
N TRP A 280 12.67 -2.52 14.32
CA TRP A 280 12.21 -1.48 15.24
C TRP A 280 10.68 -1.47 15.41
N LEU A 281 9.91 -1.67 14.34
CA LEU A 281 8.44 -1.79 14.42
C LEU A 281 8.01 -3.00 15.25
N ARG A 282 8.64 -4.16 15.04
CA ARG A 282 8.35 -5.40 15.78
C ARG A 282 8.71 -5.26 17.26
N ASP A 283 9.90 -4.77 17.56
CA ASP A 283 10.38 -4.54 18.92
C ASP A 283 9.46 -3.54 19.67
N SER A 284 9.03 -2.48 18.99
CA SER A 284 8.14 -1.46 19.56
C SER A 284 6.76 -2.01 19.94
N VAL A 285 6.22 -2.93 19.13
CA VAL A 285 4.94 -3.59 19.42
C VAL A 285 5.08 -4.56 20.60
N GLN A 286 6.16 -5.33 20.65
CA GLN A 286 6.44 -6.25 21.76
C GLN A 286 6.63 -5.51 23.10
N GLN A 287 7.27 -4.34 23.07
CA GLN A 287 7.47 -3.51 24.26
C GLN A 287 6.20 -2.79 24.72
N ASN A 288 5.18 -2.67 23.87
CA ASN A 288 3.99 -1.85 24.14
C ASN A 288 2.70 -2.55 23.71
N GLN A 289 2.32 -3.61 24.44
CA GLN A 289 1.16 -4.47 24.16
C GLN A 289 -0.20 -3.75 24.14
N SER A 290 -0.27 -2.50 24.59
CA SER A 290 -1.49 -1.67 24.53
C SER A 290 -1.68 -0.96 23.19
N ILE A 291 -0.74 -1.08 22.26
CA ILE A 291 -0.74 -0.35 20.99
C ILE A 291 -0.72 -1.32 19.80
N ARG A 292 -1.54 -1.01 18.79
CA ARG A 292 -1.54 -1.69 17.50
C ARG A 292 -1.04 -0.73 16.42
N PHE A 293 -0.02 -1.15 15.69
CA PHE A 293 0.58 -0.39 14.60
C PHE A 293 -0.08 -0.72 13.26
N GLN A 294 -0.51 0.34 12.57
CA GLN A 294 -1.04 0.31 11.21
C GLN A 294 -0.05 1.07 10.32
N VAL A 295 0.79 0.33 9.60
CA VAL A 295 1.91 0.89 8.84
C VAL A 295 1.53 1.01 7.37
N LEU A 296 1.35 2.24 6.87
CA LEU A 296 1.19 2.48 5.43
C LEU A 296 2.57 2.45 4.76
N VAL A 297 2.75 1.57 3.79
CA VAL A 297 3.95 1.43 2.96
C VAL A 297 3.63 1.95 1.56
N THR A 298 4.20 3.10 1.19
CA THR A 298 3.89 3.74 -0.11
C THR A 298 5.03 4.63 -0.64
N GLY A 299 4.82 5.29 -1.78
CA GLY A 299 5.81 6.16 -2.43
C GLY A 299 6.66 5.46 -3.50
N SER A 300 6.78 4.14 -3.42
CA SER A 300 7.64 3.36 -4.31
C SER A 300 7.19 1.91 -4.40
N LEU A 301 7.09 1.40 -5.64
CA LEU A 301 6.90 -0.02 -5.92
C LEU A 301 8.07 -0.87 -5.40
N HIS A 302 9.30 -0.35 -5.43
CA HIS A 302 10.47 -1.06 -4.91
C HIS A 302 10.37 -1.25 -3.40
N LEU A 303 9.98 -0.20 -2.67
CA LEU A 303 9.78 -0.27 -1.23
C LEU A 303 8.71 -1.30 -0.87
N VAL A 304 7.57 -1.26 -1.56
CA VAL A 304 6.47 -2.21 -1.34
C VAL A 304 6.92 -3.65 -1.58
N GLY A 305 7.62 -3.92 -2.68
CA GLY A 305 8.17 -5.25 -2.98
C GLY A 305 9.20 -5.71 -1.94
N ASP A 306 10.09 -4.81 -1.51
CA ASP A 306 11.09 -5.09 -0.48
C ASP A 306 10.45 -5.43 0.87
N VAL A 307 9.39 -4.72 1.28
CA VAL A 307 8.63 -5.03 2.49
C VAL A 307 7.95 -6.38 2.37
N LEU A 308 7.22 -6.64 1.27
CA LEU A 308 6.56 -7.93 1.05
C LEU A 308 7.53 -9.11 1.18
N ARG A 309 8.73 -8.97 0.63
CA ARG A 309 9.79 -9.98 0.73
C ARG A 309 10.26 -10.23 2.16
N LEU A 310 10.20 -9.24 3.05
CA LEU A 310 10.65 -9.37 4.43
C LEU A 310 9.55 -9.85 5.39
N ILE A 311 8.29 -9.54 5.11
CA ILE A 311 7.17 -9.88 6.01
C ILE A 311 6.46 -11.20 5.67
N LYS A 312 6.64 -11.71 4.43
CA LYS A 312 6.06 -13.00 3.98
C LYS A 312 7.05 -14.16 3.88
N LYS A 313 8.34 -13.89 4.10
CA LYS A 313 9.33 -14.97 4.24
C LYS A 313 9.18 -15.65 5.58
#